data_AF-A0A519LS25-F1
#
_entry.id   AF-A0A519LS25-F1
#
_cell.length_a   1.000
_cell.length_b   1.000
_cell.length_c   1.000
_cell.angle_alpha   90.00
_cell.angle_beta   90.00
_cell.angle_gamma   90.00
#
_symmetry.space_group_name_H-M   'P 1'
#
loop_
_entity.id
_entity.type
_entity.pdbx_description
1 polymer ?
#
loop_
_entity_poly.entity_id
_entity_poly.type
_entity_poly.pdbx_seq_one_letter_code
_entity_poly.pdbx_strand_id
1 'polypeptide(L)'
;MKKHTYFFLFLFSGLMISLFTACSGTDESQENNSSNGFKIMNFTSVKSMDDKIDEIIASKEKMELEASANFIENTKTLTDDKNKISGNEKLIVELKKYHTNVLKNIYTLRKQVGFTSIKSIADEINSLKLINPTKANELKVKYQILLKEHQNLTTTIFDDRSANVINLSGEVIVNGKKITEQSIKNNSAKYIRDESIISGVAATSGDVTIYYSAGREVHENDLGVKFFRYYTQLTSLAKITVGIFPTIVPIPVTYQVNSGSIAGFVQTGSLPFSEYAFSYDYISGFGPSVRNTGGKKNTPYKPAGGNLSATFILPNNNTVSCNLKYTEQ
;
A
#
# COMPACT_ATOMS: atom_id res chain seq x y z
N MET A 1 -69.75 25.58 -16.85
CA MET A 1 -70.42 24.48 -17.59
C MET A 1 -69.37 23.49 -18.07
N LYS A 2 -69.65 22.19 -17.94
CA LYS A 2 -68.80 20.99 -18.22
C LYS A 2 -67.70 20.74 -17.18
N LYS A 3 -67.99 20.07 -16.05
CA LYS A 3 -68.22 18.63 -15.78
C LYS A 3 -66.94 17.78 -15.85
N HIS A 4 -66.50 17.34 -14.67
CA HIS A 4 -65.68 16.18 -14.37
C HIS A 4 -66.16 14.90 -15.07
N THR A 5 -65.23 13.97 -15.34
CA THR A 5 -65.36 12.50 -15.42
C THR A 5 -64.03 11.92 -15.96
N TYR A 6 -63.46 10.77 -15.57
CA TYR A 6 -63.76 9.71 -14.62
C TYR A 6 -62.44 9.04 -14.17
N PHE A 7 -62.48 8.51 -12.96
CA PHE A 7 -61.59 7.57 -12.31
C PHE A 7 -61.72 6.16 -12.95
N PHE A 8 -60.63 5.44 -13.21
CA PHE A 8 -60.65 3.97 -13.30
C PHE A 8 -59.32 3.36 -12.83
N LEU A 9 -59.40 2.73 -11.66
CA LEU A 9 -58.49 1.71 -11.14
C LEU A 9 -58.58 0.46 -12.03
N PHE A 10 -57.49 -0.29 -12.25
CA PHE A 10 -57.43 -1.73 -11.95
C PHE A 10 -56.01 -2.31 -12.16
N LEU A 11 -55.53 -3.02 -11.13
CA LEU A 11 -54.43 -3.98 -11.17
C LEU A 11 -54.70 -5.07 -12.22
N PHE A 12 -53.65 -5.63 -12.85
CA PHE A 12 -53.27 -7.05 -12.70
C PHE A 12 -52.07 -7.44 -13.60
N SER A 13 -51.18 -8.24 -13.00
CA SER A 13 -50.37 -9.36 -13.55
C SER A 13 -49.61 -9.21 -14.87
N GLY A 14 -48.31 -9.56 -14.85
CA GLY A 14 -47.57 -9.84 -16.07
C GLY A 14 -46.14 -10.27 -15.86
N LEU A 15 -45.93 -11.37 -15.14
CA LEU A 15 -44.71 -12.17 -15.19
C LEU A 15 -44.41 -12.52 -16.66
N MET A 16 -43.29 -12.03 -17.21
CA MET A 16 -42.71 -12.57 -18.44
C MET A 16 -41.22 -12.80 -18.23
N ILE A 17 -40.94 -14.03 -17.80
CA ILE A 17 -39.68 -14.73 -18.00
C ILE A 17 -39.70 -15.26 -19.43
N SER A 18 -38.71 -14.88 -20.23
CA SER A 18 -38.09 -15.65 -21.31
C SER A 18 -37.18 -14.70 -22.09
N LEU A 19 -36.05 -15.07 -22.68
CA LEU A 19 -35.18 -16.24 -22.67
C LEU A 19 -34.01 -15.77 -23.55
N PHE A 20 -32.78 -15.66 -23.02
CA PHE A 20 -31.58 -15.72 -23.85
C PHE A 20 -30.70 -16.85 -23.30
N THR A 21 -31.00 -18.07 -23.74
CA THR A 21 -30.06 -19.21 -23.77
C THR A 21 -29.05 -18.94 -24.89
N ALA A 22 -27.77 -18.78 -24.61
CA ALA A 22 -26.76 -19.83 -24.42
C ALA A 22 -26.01 -20.20 -25.71
N CYS A 23 -24.72 -19.86 -25.72
CA CYS A 23 -23.63 -20.67 -26.26
C CYS A 23 -22.50 -20.52 -25.22
N SER A 24 -22.54 -21.27 -24.12
CA SER A 24 -22.00 -22.63 -23.96
C SER A 24 -20.51 -22.72 -24.29
N GLY A 25 -19.72 -22.36 -23.28
CA GLY A 25 -18.36 -22.85 -23.05
C GLY A 25 -18.25 -23.04 -21.54
N THR A 26 -18.72 -24.20 -21.08
CA THR A 26 -18.69 -24.65 -19.69
C THR A 26 -17.28 -24.60 -19.13
N ASP A 27 -17.10 -23.80 -18.09
CA ASP A 27 -16.26 -24.09 -16.93
C ASP A 27 -16.86 -23.30 -15.75
N GLU A 28 -18.00 -23.81 -15.25
CA GLU A 28 -18.42 -23.53 -13.88
C GLU A 28 -17.38 -24.17 -12.95
N SER A 29 -16.28 -23.45 -12.70
CA SER A 29 -15.55 -23.68 -11.47
C SER A 29 -16.44 -23.18 -10.35
N GLN A 30 -17.15 -24.10 -9.71
CA GLN A 30 -17.74 -23.91 -8.39
C GLN A 30 -16.77 -23.09 -7.55
N GLU A 31 -17.21 -21.90 -7.16
CA GLU A 31 -16.57 -21.09 -6.14
C GLU A 31 -16.68 -21.88 -4.85
N ASN A 32 -15.71 -22.78 -4.62
CA ASN A 32 -15.53 -23.41 -3.33
C ASN A 32 -15.34 -22.28 -2.32
N ASN A 33 -16.36 -22.08 -1.48
CA ASN A 33 -16.28 -21.38 -0.21
C ASN A 33 -15.22 -22.07 0.66
N SER A 34 -13.96 -21.83 0.33
CA SER A 34 -12.82 -22.25 1.12
C SER A 34 -12.75 -21.30 2.31
N SER A 35 -12.89 -21.88 3.51
CA SER A 35 -12.79 -21.26 4.83
C SER A 35 -11.40 -20.65 5.15
N ASN A 36 -10.62 -20.24 4.15
CA ASN A 36 -9.26 -19.72 4.27
C ASN A 36 -9.15 -18.44 5.11
N GLY A 37 -10.26 -17.76 5.41
CA GLY A 37 -10.29 -16.56 6.26
C GLY A 37 -9.99 -16.80 7.74
N PHE A 38 -10.15 -18.03 8.24
CA PHE A 38 -9.91 -18.40 9.65
C PHE A 38 -8.66 -19.25 9.86
N LYS A 39 -7.95 -19.61 8.78
CA LYS A 39 -6.70 -20.35 8.91
C LYS A 39 -5.72 -19.50 9.72
N ILE A 40 -5.08 -20.09 10.71
CA ILE A 40 -4.02 -19.45 11.49
C ILE A 40 -2.71 -20.05 11.00
N MET A 41 -1.77 -19.21 10.56
CA MET A 41 -0.44 -19.70 10.25
C MET A 41 0.24 -20.19 11.53
N ASN A 42 0.85 -21.37 11.44
CA ASN A 42 1.54 -22.00 12.55
C ASN A 42 3.01 -22.22 12.17
N PHE A 43 3.90 -21.70 13.01
CA PHE A 43 5.33 -21.74 12.83
C PHE A 43 5.98 -22.48 13.99
N THR A 44 6.93 -23.36 13.70
CA THR A 44 7.69 -24.09 14.73
C THR A 44 8.67 -23.18 15.46
N SER A 45 9.06 -22.05 14.84
CA SER A 45 9.96 -21.06 15.40
C SER A 45 9.70 -19.67 14.84
N VAL A 46 10.21 -18.65 15.54
CA VAL A 46 10.17 -17.25 15.07
C VAL A 46 10.95 -17.10 13.77
N LYS A 47 12.12 -17.76 13.65
CA LYS A 47 12.90 -17.80 12.42
C LYS A 47 12.08 -18.30 11.23
N SER A 48 11.39 -19.43 11.36
CA SER A 48 10.54 -19.96 10.28
C SER A 48 9.39 -19.03 9.89
N MET A 49 8.91 -18.21 10.83
CA MET A 49 7.92 -17.17 10.54
C MET A 49 8.55 -16.01 9.76
N ASP A 50 9.74 -15.57 10.17
CA ASP A 50 10.46 -14.47 9.51
C ASP A 50 10.87 -14.85 8.08
N ASP A 51 11.40 -16.07 7.88
CA ASP A 51 11.71 -16.61 6.56
C ASP A 51 10.47 -16.59 5.64
N LYS A 52 9.30 -16.92 6.19
CA LYS A 52 8.04 -16.88 5.44
C LYS A 52 7.57 -15.45 5.15
N ILE A 53 7.77 -14.52 6.08
CA ILE A 53 7.50 -13.09 5.85
C ILE A 53 8.37 -12.56 4.71
N ASP A 54 9.67 -12.90 4.68
CA ASP A 54 10.58 -12.49 3.62
C ASP A 54 10.19 -13.06 2.25
N GLU A 55 9.80 -14.33 2.20
CA GLU A 55 9.27 -14.95 0.97
C GLU A 55 8.02 -14.19 0.45
N ILE A 56 7.10 -13.85 1.35
CA ILE A 56 5.88 -13.11 1.01
C ILE A 56 6.22 -11.69 0.52
N ILE A 57 7.09 -10.96 1.23
CA ILE A 57 7.48 -9.60 0.87
C ILE A 57 8.20 -9.57 -0.47
N ALA A 58 9.18 -10.45 -0.70
CA ALA A 58 9.90 -10.51 -1.97
C ALA A 58 8.95 -10.81 -3.14
N SER A 59 7.97 -11.69 -2.93
CA SER A 59 6.94 -11.97 -3.94
C SER A 59 6.06 -10.76 -4.24
N LYS A 60 5.65 -10.00 -3.20
CA LYS A 60 4.87 -8.76 -3.36
C LYS A 60 5.65 -7.69 -4.11
N GLU A 61 6.90 -7.47 -3.74
CA GLU A 61 7.78 -6.48 -4.38
C GLU A 61 7.97 -6.79 -5.86
N LYS A 62 8.22 -8.05 -6.21
CA LYS A 62 8.33 -8.48 -7.61
C LYS A 62 7.04 -8.20 -8.40
N MET A 63 5.89 -8.61 -7.86
CA MET A 63 4.59 -8.40 -8.49
C MET A 63 4.24 -6.91 -8.65
N GLU A 64 4.61 -6.08 -7.67
CA GLU A 64 4.39 -4.63 -7.69
C GLU A 64 5.29 -3.93 -8.73
N LEU A 65 6.56 -4.35 -8.85
CA LEU A 65 7.48 -3.87 -9.86
C LEU A 65 6.96 -4.16 -11.28
N GLU A 66 6.49 -5.39 -11.53
CA GLU A 66 5.89 -5.77 -12.81
C GLU A 66 4.64 -4.94 -13.13
N ALA A 67 3.73 -4.75 -12.16
CA ALA A 67 2.54 -3.93 -12.33
C ALA A 67 2.87 -2.45 -12.58
N SER A 68 3.84 -1.91 -11.86
CA SER A 68 4.32 -0.53 -11.99
C SER A 68 4.99 -0.27 -13.33
N ALA A 69 5.83 -1.20 -13.81
CA ALA A 69 6.50 -1.10 -15.11
C ALA A 69 5.48 -1.03 -16.24
N ASN A 70 4.50 -1.94 -16.25
CA ASN A 70 3.43 -1.95 -17.26
C ASN A 70 2.61 -0.65 -17.25
N PHE A 71 2.29 -0.13 -16.06
CA PHE A 71 1.57 1.14 -15.95
C PHE A 71 2.38 2.32 -16.49
N ILE A 72 3.66 2.42 -16.13
CA ILE A 72 4.54 3.49 -16.62
C ILE A 72 4.70 3.40 -18.15
N GLU A 73 4.83 2.21 -18.71
CA GLU A 73 4.92 2.01 -20.16
C GLU A 73 3.65 2.46 -20.88
N ASN A 74 2.48 2.04 -20.41
CA ASN A 74 1.19 2.40 -21.01
C ASN A 74 0.84 3.89 -20.91
N THR A 75 1.40 4.58 -19.92
CA THR A 75 1.08 5.99 -19.66
C THR A 75 2.00 6.97 -20.41
N LYS A 76 3.17 6.53 -20.87
CA LYS A 76 4.10 7.33 -21.69
C LYS A 76 3.49 7.91 -22.96
N THR A 77 2.51 7.22 -23.56
CA THR A 77 1.88 7.61 -24.84
C THR A 77 0.64 8.50 -24.66
N LEU A 78 0.28 8.87 -23.42
CA LEU A 78 -0.93 9.63 -23.14
C LEU A 78 -0.87 11.11 -23.59
N THR A 79 0.30 11.60 -23.98
CA THR A 79 0.53 13.00 -24.40
C THR A 79 0.21 13.29 -25.88
N ASP A 80 0.01 12.28 -26.72
CA ASP A 80 -0.01 12.46 -28.20
C ASP A 80 -1.38 12.49 -28.87
N ASP A 81 -2.47 12.41 -28.10
CA ASP A 81 -3.79 12.20 -28.70
C ASP A 81 -4.53 13.52 -28.98
N LYS A 82 -4.78 13.81 -30.26
CA LYS A 82 -5.68 14.85 -30.78
C LYS A 82 -7.17 14.61 -30.44
N ASN A 83 -7.48 13.67 -29.55
CA ASN A 83 -8.83 13.18 -29.27
C ASN A 83 -9.46 13.82 -28.03
N LYS A 84 -10.78 14.05 -28.10
CA LYS A 84 -11.69 14.77 -27.17
C LYS A 84 -11.75 14.28 -25.71
N ILE A 85 -11.01 13.26 -25.31
CA ILE A 85 -10.98 12.74 -23.93
C ILE A 85 -9.83 13.43 -23.20
N SER A 86 -10.12 14.09 -22.08
CA SER A 86 -9.10 14.82 -21.32
C SER A 86 -8.00 13.87 -20.85
N GLY A 87 -6.74 14.33 -20.80
CA GLY A 87 -5.61 13.50 -20.33
C GLY A 87 -5.83 12.87 -18.95
N ASN A 88 -6.66 13.51 -18.11
CA ASN A 88 -7.05 13.01 -16.80
C ASN A 88 -7.93 11.75 -16.88
N GLU A 89 -8.88 11.68 -17.81
CA GLU A 89 -9.76 10.51 -17.95
C GLU A 89 -8.98 9.27 -18.38
N LYS A 90 -7.99 9.43 -19.27
CA LYS A 90 -7.12 8.32 -19.68
C LYS A 90 -6.21 7.85 -18.55
N LEU A 91 -5.67 8.78 -17.77
CA LEU A 91 -4.90 8.44 -16.56
C LEU A 91 -5.75 7.62 -15.58
N ILE A 92 -7.01 7.99 -15.37
CA ILE A 92 -7.93 7.25 -14.49
C ILE A 92 -8.17 5.83 -15.03
N VAL A 93 -8.33 5.66 -16.34
CA VAL A 93 -8.51 4.34 -16.97
C VAL A 93 -7.27 3.46 -16.76
N GLU A 94 -6.07 3.98 -17.03
CA GLU A 94 -4.83 3.22 -16.81
C GLU A 94 -4.58 2.94 -15.33
N LEU A 95 -4.92 3.88 -14.45
CA LEU A 95 -4.78 3.69 -13.00
C LEU A 95 -5.74 2.61 -12.48
N LYS A 96 -6.98 2.55 -13.01
CA LYS A 96 -7.91 1.44 -12.76
C LYS A 96 -7.35 0.10 -13.23
N LYS A 97 -6.71 0.05 -14.39
CA LYS A 97 -6.03 -1.18 -14.88
C LYS A 97 -4.89 -1.59 -13.96
N TYR A 98 -4.05 -0.64 -13.54
CA TYR A 98 -2.97 -0.88 -12.57
C TYR A 98 -3.51 -1.48 -11.26
N HIS A 99 -4.47 -0.84 -10.61
CA HIS A 99 -5.04 -1.37 -9.37
C HIS A 99 -5.77 -2.70 -9.58
N THR A 100 -6.32 -2.96 -10.78
CA THR A 100 -6.94 -4.24 -11.09
C THR A 100 -5.87 -5.34 -11.14
N ASN A 101 -4.71 -5.03 -11.71
CA ASN A 101 -3.56 -5.94 -11.72
C ASN A 101 -3.02 -6.17 -10.30
N VAL A 102 -2.87 -5.12 -9.49
CA VAL A 102 -2.48 -5.25 -8.08
C VAL A 102 -3.45 -6.14 -7.30
N LEU A 103 -4.77 -6.01 -7.50
CA LEU A 103 -5.76 -6.91 -6.88
C LEU A 103 -5.59 -8.36 -7.32
N LYS A 104 -5.35 -8.61 -8.61
CA LYS A 104 -5.06 -9.96 -9.12
C LYS A 104 -3.81 -10.54 -8.46
N ASN A 105 -2.75 -9.74 -8.31
CA ASN A 105 -1.52 -10.14 -7.64
C ASN A 105 -1.77 -10.49 -6.17
N ILE A 106 -2.56 -9.69 -5.44
CA ILE A 106 -2.96 -9.96 -4.06
C ILE A 106 -3.68 -11.32 -3.95
N TYR A 107 -4.68 -11.57 -4.80
CA TYR A 107 -5.43 -12.84 -4.75
C TYR A 107 -4.56 -14.04 -5.17
N THR A 108 -3.67 -13.85 -6.14
CA THR A 108 -2.72 -14.87 -6.59
C THR A 108 -1.78 -15.26 -5.46
N LEU A 109 -1.21 -14.28 -4.77
CA LEU A 109 -0.33 -14.52 -3.63
C LEU A 109 -1.07 -15.21 -2.48
N ARG A 110 -2.30 -14.78 -2.15
CA ARG A 110 -3.14 -15.47 -1.14
C ARG A 110 -3.36 -16.93 -1.49
N LYS A 111 -3.56 -17.26 -2.78
CA LYS A 111 -3.72 -18.64 -3.27
C LYS A 111 -2.40 -19.42 -3.16
N GLN A 112 -1.28 -18.84 -3.58
CA GLN A 112 0.05 -19.46 -3.50
C GLN A 112 0.47 -19.77 -2.06
N VAL A 113 0.23 -18.83 -1.16
CA VAL A 113 0.52 -18.98 0.28
C VAL A 113 -0.56 -19.83 0.98
N GLY A 114 -1.75 -19.91 0.42
CA GLY A 114 -2.90 -20.59 1.00
C GLY A 114 -3.36 -19.93 2.31
N PHE A 115 -3.34 -18.59 2.37
CA PHE A 115 -3.62 -17.77 3.55
C PHE A 115 -3.99 -16.34 3.17
N THR A 116 -4.89 -15.73 3.95
CA THR A 116 -5.24 -14.31 3.83
C THR A 116 -4.78 -13.57 5.08
N SER A 117 -3.80 -12.69 4.92
CA SER A 117 -3.28 -11.87 6.02
C SER A 117 -4.01 -10.54 6.14
N ILE A 118 -4.01 -9.94 7.33
CA ILE A 118 -4.58 -8.61 7.55
C ILE A 118 -3.86 -7.54 6.73
N LYS A 119 -2.54 -7.68 6.48
CA LYS A 119 -1.82 -6.80 5.54
C LYS A 119 -2.38 -6.91 4.12
N SER A 120 -2.65 -8.12 3.65
CA SER A 120 -3.23 -8.30 2.32
C SER A 120 -4.63 -7.70 2.19
N ILE A 121 -5.40 -7.60 3.28
CA ILE A 121 -6.70 -6.90 3.32
C ILE A 121 -6.50 -5.39 3.21
N ALA A 122 -5.55 -4.82 3.96
CA ALA A 122 -5.23 -3.40 3.86
C ALA A 122 -4.81 -3.01 2.42
N ASP A 123 -3.98 -3.84 1.78
CA ASP A 123 -3.54 -3.64 0.40
C ASP A 123 -4.71 -3.80 -0.60
N GLU A 124 -5.63 -4.74 -0.37
CA GLU A 124 -6.86 -4.90 -1.16
C GLU A 124 -7.75 -3.67 -1.05
N ILE A 125 -7.99 -3.15 0.17
CA ILE A 125 -8.79 -1.94 0.38
C ILE A 125 -8.20 -0.76 -0.41
N ASN A 126 -6.88 -0.55 -0.35
CA ASN A 126 -6.23 0.56 -1.05
C ASN A 126 -6.40 0.50 -2.57
N SER A 127 -6.44 -0.69 -3.16
CA SER A 127 -6.72 -0.84 -4.59
C SER A 127 -8.22 -0.77 -4.93
N LEU A 128 -9.07 -1.32 -4.06
CA LEU A 128 -10.53 -1.27 -4.25
C LEU A 128 -11.10 0.14 -4.10
N LYS A 129 -10.46 1.04 -3.35
CA LYS A 129 -10.86 2.45 -3.23
C LYS A 129 -11.15 3.08 -4.60
N LEU A 130 -10.38 2.75 -5.65
CA LEU A 130 -10.60 3.24 -7.02
C LEU A 130 -11.55 2.36 -7.85
N ILE A 131 -11.55 1.04 -7.63
CA ILE A 131 -12.21 0.06 -8.51
C ILE A 131 -13.63 -0.27 -8.04
N ASN A 132 -13.79 -0.53 -6.74
CA ASN A 132 -15.04 -0.87 -6.09
C ASN A 132 -15.06 -0.26 -4.66
N PRO A 133 -15.41 1.04 -4.54
CA PRO A 133 -15.41 1.75 -3.27
C PRO A 133 -16.35 1.12 -2.22
N THR A 134 -17.48 0.54 -2.67
CA THR A 134 -18.43 -0.13 -1.79
C THR A 134 -17.77 -1.31 -1.08
N LYS A 135 -17.13 -2.22 -1.83
CA LYS A 135 -16.40 -3.36 -1.25
C LYS A 135 -15.23 -2.90 -0.38
N ALA A 136 -14.52 -1.84 -0.77
CA ALA A 136 -13.45 -1.26 0.04
C ALA A 136 -13.97 -0.83 1.42
N ASN A 137 -15.13 -0.15 1.45
CA ASN A 137 -15.77 0.28 2.68
C ASN A 137 -16.28 -0.89 3.52
N GLU A 138 -16.89 -1.90 2.90
CA GLU A 138 -17.32 -3.13 3.59
C GLU A 138 -16.17 -3.82 4.31
N LEU A 139 -15.02 -3.99 3.63
CA LEU A 139 -13.82 -4.58 4.23
C LEU A 139 -13.25 -3.71 5.34
N LYS A 140 -13.20 -2.39 5.13
CA LYS A 140 -12.71 -1.44 6.14
C LYS A 140 -13.55 -1.49 7.41
N VAL A 141 -14.88 -1.51 7.30
CA VAL A 141 -15.79 -1.66 8.44
C VAL A 141 -15.63 -3.03 9.10
N LYS A 142 -15.59 -4.11 8.31
CA LYS A 142 -15.47 -5.49 8.80
C LYS A 142 -14.23 -5.71 9.67
N TYR A 143 -13.09 -5.13 9.28
CA TYR A 143 -11.81 -5.33 9.98
C TYR A 143 -11.30 -4.07 10.69
N GLN A 144 -12.19 -3.11 10.98
CA GLN A 144 -11.83 -1.79 11.52
C GLN A 144 -10.95 -1.85 12.79
N ILE A 145 -11.11 -2.89 13.62
CA ILE A 145 -10.34 -3.03 14.86
C ILE A 145 -8.87 -3.40 14.61
N LEU A 146 -8.52 -3.91 13.42
CA LEU A 146 -7.16 -4.31 13.04
C LEU A 146 -6.52 -3.37 12.00
N LEU A 147 -7.27 -2.36 11.55
CA LEU A 147 -6.88 -1.44 10.50
C LEU A 147 -6.77 -0.01 11.05
N LYS A 148 -5.88 0.79 10.44
CA LYS A 148 -5.74 2.23 10.72
C LYS A 148 -5.46 2.99 9.44
N GLU A 149 -5.56 4.31 9.46
CA GLU A 149 -5.16 5.16 8.33
C GLU A 149 -3.79 5.81 8.61
N HIS A 150 -2.91 5.80 7.61
CA HIS A 150 -1.64 6.51 7.62
C HIS A 150 -1.43 7.14 6.25
N GLN A 151 -1.19 8.46 6.19
CA GLN A 151 -1.05 9.20 4.93
C GLN A 151 -2.20 8.92 3.92
N ASN A 152 -3.45 8.80 4.41
CA ASN A 152 -4.66 8.47 3.64
C ASN A 152 -4.70 7.05 3.03
N LEU A 153 -3.73 6.20 3.36
CA LEU A 153 -3.74 4.78 3.04
C LEU A 153 -4.22 3.96 4.23
N THR A 154 -4.99 2.92 3.93
CA THR A 154 -5.38 1.92 4.91
C THR A 154 -4.17 1.03 5.19
N THR A 155 -3.80 0.92 6.46
CA THR A 155 -2.68 0.13 6.98
C THR A 155 -3.16 -0.71 8.16
N THR A 156 -2.28 -1.48 8.78
CA THR A 156 -2.62 -2.33 9.92
C THR A 156 -2.22 -1.69 11.24
N ILE A 157 -2.89 -2.05 12.33
CA ILE A 157 -2.42 -1.69 13.68
C ILE A 157 -1.08 -2.35 14.01
N PHE A 158 -0.86 -3.56 13.47
CA PHE A 158 0.39 -4.30 13.54
C PHE A 158 1.48 -3.66 12.68
N ASP A 159 2.73 -4.02 12.96
CA ASP A 159 3.86 -3.63 12.12
C ASP A 159 3.74 -4.25 10.72
N ASP A 160 4.20 -3.51 9.71
CA ASP A 160 3.98 -3.85 8.29
C ASP A 160 4.53 -5.22 7.87
N ARG A 161 5.56 -5.72 8.56
CA ARG A 161 6.18 -7.00 8.25
C ARG A 161 5.38 -8.15 8.86
N SER A 162 5.16 -8.16 10.17
CA SER A 162 4.44 -9.23 10.85
C SER A 162 2.98 -9.34 10.39
N ALA A 163 2.37 -8.22 9.98
CA ALA A 163 1.02 -8.18 9.44
C ALA A 163 0.83 -9.08 8.18
N ASN A 164 1.90 -9.52 7.52
CA ASN A 164 1.84 -10.44 6.38
C ASN A 164 1.51 -11.89 6.78
N VAL A 165 1.65 -12.27 8.05
CA VAL A 165 1.35 -13.63 8.56
C VAL A 165 0.29 -13.65 9.64
N ILE A 166 -0.21 -12.48 10.05
CA ILE A 166 -1.32 -12.32 10.98
C ILE A 166 -2.64 -12.47 10.22
N ASN A 167 -3.54 -13.33 10.71
CA ASN A 167 -4.81 -13.62 10.05
C ASN A 167 -5.85 -12.51 10.28
N LEU A 168 -7.08 -12.76 9.83
CA LEU A 168 -8.20 -11.82 9.92
C LEU A 168 -8.77 -11.63 11.33
N SER A 169 -8.33 -12.45 12.29
CA SER A 169 -8.65 -12.35 13.72
C SER A 169 -7.54 -11.71 14.54
N GLY A 170 -6.43 -11.31 13.91
CA GLY A 170 -5.27 -10.74 14.62
C GLY A 170 -4.36 -11.79 15.25
N GLU A 171 -4.32 -13.00 14.70
CA GLU A 171 -3.66 -14.15 15.31
C GLU A 171 -2.60 -14.80 14.40
N VAL A 172 -1.53 -15.28 15.03
CA VAL A 172 -0.52 -16.17 14.46
C VAL A 172 -0.05 -17.14 15.57
N ILE A 173 0.33 -18.37 15.23
CA ILE A 173 0.89 -19.33 16.19
C ILE A 173 2.39 -19.48 15.93
N VAL A 174 3.19 -19.32 16.97
CA VAL A 174 4.64 -19.53 16.92
C VAL A 174 5.08 -20.37 18.11
N ASN A 175 5.80 -21.45 17.84
CA ASN A 175 6.24 -22.43 18.85
C ASN A 175 5.07 -22.91 19.73
N GLY A 176 3.93 -23.22 19.11
CA GLY A 176 2.71 -23.68 19.78
C GLY A 176 1.97 -22.61 20.60
N LYS A 177 2.47 -21.37 20.65
CA LYS A 177 1.81 -20.26 21.36
C LYS A 177 1.10 -19.34 20.38
N LYS A 178 -0.16 -19.03 20.65
CA LYS A 178 -0.89 -17.98 19.95
C LYS A 178 -0.32 -16.62 20.36
N ILE A 179 0.11 -15.85 19.39
CA ILE A 179 0.66 -14.51 19.56
C ILE A 179 -0.39 -13.51 19.09
N THR A 180 -0.80 -12.62 19.99
CA THR A 180 -1.59 -11.41 19.72
C THR A 180 -0.75 -10.16 19.97
N GLU A 181 -1.24 -9.00 19.53
CA GLU A 181 -0.66 -7.63 19.50
C GLU A 181 0.47 -7.28 20.50
N GLN A 182 0.46 -7.83 21.71
CA GLN A 182 1.42 -7.50 22.79
C GLN A 182 2.57 -8.52 22.99
N SER A 183 2.54 -9.66 22.29
CA SER A 183 3.42 -10.82 22.57
C SER A 183 4.48 -11.11 21.51
N ILE A 184 4.59 -10.29 20.46
CA ILE A 184 5.67 -10.37 19.46
C ILE A 184 6.94 -9.76 20.08
N LYS A 185 7.49 -10.43 21.09
CA LYS A 185 8.83 -10.21 21.64
C LYS A 185 9.43 -11.59 21.87
N ASN A 186 10.26 -12.04 20.92
CA ASN A 186 11.45 -12.87 21.15
C ASN A 186 12.00 -13.41 19.83
N ASN A 187 13.32 -13.24 19.68
CA ASN A 187 14.34 -14.08 19.01
C ASN A 187 14.19 -14.46 17.52
N SER A 188 14.58 -13.53 16.66
CA SER A 188 15.75 -13.68 15.76
C SER A 188 16.27 -12.26 15.44
N ALA A 189 17.25 -12.04 14.53
CA ALA A 189 17.67 -10.72 14.00
C ALA A 189 16.54 -9.91 13.30
N LYS A 190 15.48 -9.60 14.04
CA LYS A 190 14.11 -9.43 13.56
C LYS A 190 13.63 -7.99 13.70
N TYR A 191 13.01 -7.48 12.65
CA TYR A 191 12.24 -6.24 12.65
C TYR A 191 11.06 -6.29 13.64
N ILE A 192 10.96 -5.29 14.50
CA ILE A 192 9.91 -5.10 15.50
C ILE A 192 8.90 -4.06 15.02
N ARG A 193 9.35 -2.87 14.62
CA ARG A 193 8.51 -1.74 14.17
C ARG A 193 9.35 -0.59 13.61
N ASP A 194 8.69 0.31 12.90
CA ASP A 194 9.23 1.63 12.59
C ASP A 194 9.03 2.59 13.79
N GLU A 195 10.02 3.45 14.06
CA GLU A 195 10.03 4.47 15.11
C GLU A 195 10.66 5.79 14.63
N SER A 196 10.36 6.87 15.36
CA SER A 196 10.99 8.19 15.18
C SER A 196 10.95 8.65 13.72
N ILE A 197 9.76 8.70 13.13
CA ILE A 197 9.59 9.00 11.71
C ILE A 197 9.41 10.50 11.52
N ILE A 198 10.26 11.13 10.71
CA ILE A 198 10.01 12.46 10.13
C ILE A 198 9.44 12.23 8.74
N SER A 199 8.30 12.83 8.42
CA SER A 199 7.69 12.74 7.10
C SER A 199 7.03 14.05 6.68
N GLY A 200 6.93 14.28 5.39
CA GLY A 200 6.28 15.46 4.84
C GLY A 200 6.00 15.32 3.35
N VAL A 201 5.48 16.39 2.75
CA VAL A 201 5.28 16.47 1.30
C VAL A 201 6.59 16.94 0.66
N ALA A 202 7.13 16.16 -0.27
CA ALA A 202 8.29 16.51 -1.07
C ALA A 202 7.88 17.36 -2.29
N ALA A 203 6.77 17.00 -2.95
CA ALA A 203 6.27 17.69 -4.13
C ALA A 203 4.77 17.43 -4.34
N THR A 204 4.10 18.38 -4.99
CA THR A 204 2.72 18.22 -5.47
C THR A 204 2.64 18.75 -6.89
N SER A 205 1.94 18.02 -7.77
CA SER A 205 1.66 18.44 -9.14
C SER A 205 0.26 17.98 -9.54
N GLY A 206 -0.67 18.92 -9.60
CA GLY A 206 -2.09 18.63 -9.80
C GLY A 206 -2.59 17.69 -8.70
N ASP A 207 -3.15 16.55 -9.12
CA ASP A 207 -3.71 15.54 -8.24
C ASP A 207 -2.67 14.56 -7.67
N VAL A 208 -1.40 14.65 -8.06
CA VAL A 208 -0.34 13.76 -7.55
C VAL A 208 0.46 14.45 -6.44
N THR A 209 0.61 13.78 -5.31
CA THR A 209 1.44 14.22 -4.18
C THR A 209 2.50 13.17 -3.88
N ILE A 210 3.74 13.61 -3.71
CA ILE A 210 4.88 12.78 -3.34
C ILE A 210 5.29 13.15 -1.92
N TYR A 211 5.32 12.14 -1.06
CA TYR A 211 5.73 12.23 0.33
C TYR A 211 7.15 11.71 0.48
N TYR A 212 7.89 12.30 1.42
CA TYR A 212 9.14 11.74 1.92
C TYR A 212 8.93 11.26 3.35
N SER A 213 9.72 10.28 3.74
CA SER A 213 9.90 9.89 5.14
C SER A 213 11.34 9.47 5.40
N ALA A 214 11.77 9.66 6.64
CA ALA A 214 13.00 9.13 7.19
C ALA A 214 12.70 8.64 8.60
N GLY A 215 13.24 7.48 8.97
CA GLY A 215 12.95 6.87 10.27
C GLY A 215 13.93 5.76 10.60
N ARG A 216 13.64 5.05 11.68
CA ARG A 216 14.38 3.84 12.04
C ARG A 216 13.46 2.65 12.16
N GLU A 217 13.99 1.52 11.81
CA GLU A 217 13.45 0.22 12.13
C GLU A 217 14.09 -0.26 13.42
N VAL A 218 13.28 -0.66 14.39
CA VAL A 218 13.74 -1.35 15.59
C VAL A 218 13.86 -2.82 15.26
N HIS A 219 15.01 -3.41 15.54
CA HIS A 219 15.26 -4.84 15.43
C HIS A 219 15.77 -5.40 16.75
N GLU A 220 15.71 -6.70 16.92
CA GLU A 220 16.30 -7.44 18.05
C GLU A 220 17.15 -8.58 17.49
N ASN A 221 18.19 -9.06 18.17
CA ASN A 221 18.96 -10.24 17.73
C ASN A 221 18.63 -11.48 18.56
N ASP A 222 19.25 -12.61 18.22
CA ASP A 222 19.02 -13.91 18.89
C ASP A 222 19.34 -13.89 20.40
N LEU A 223 20.11 -12.91 20.87
CA LEU A 223 20.47 -12.70 22.27
C LEU A 223 19.54 -11.70 22.99
N GLY A 224 18.46 -11.26 22.34
CA GLY A 224 17.54 -10.24 22.88
C GLY A 224 18.11 -8.81 22.85
N VAL A 225 19.25 -8.60 22.18
CA VAL A 225 19.88 -7.27 22.08
C VAL A 225 19.25 -6.51 20.93
N LYS A 226 18.69 -5.34 21.24
CA LYS A 226 18.12 -4.45 20.23
C LYS A 226 19.20 -3.82 19.36
N PHE A 227 18.93 -3.77 18.07
CA PHE A 227 19.68 -2.98 17.12
C PHE A 227 18.71 -2.24 16.19
N PHE A 228 19.21 -1.25 15.47
CA PHE A 228 18.40 -0.36 14.67
C PHE A 228 18.93 -0.37 13.24
N ARG A 229 18.00 -0.40 12.30
CA ARG A 229 18.24 -0.05 10.90
C ARG A 229 17.59 1.30 10.64
N TYR A 230 18.06 2.00 9.63
CA TYR A 230 17.61 3.34 9.30
C TYR A 230 17.10 3.32 7.88
N TYR A 231 16.09 4.14 7.62
CA TYR A 231 15.49 4.17 6.31
C TYR A 231 15.12 5.58 5.86
N THR A 232 15.07 5.71 4.55
CA THR A 232 14.46 6.83 3.82
C THR A 232 13.49 6.26 2.80
N GLN A 233 12.34 6.89 2.63
CA GLN A 233 11.33 6.41 1.70
C GLN A 233 10.65 7.58 0.98
N LEU A 234 10.33 7.37 -0.29
CA LEU A 234 9.47 8.24 -1.10
C LEU A 234 8.20 7.48 -1.42
N THR A 235 7.05 8.16 -1.41
CA THR A 235 5.74 7.53 -1.68
C THR A 235 4.86 8.48 -2.48
N SER A 236 4.22 8.00 -3.54
CA SER A 236 3.40 8.78 -4.45
C SER A 236 1.93 8.37 -4.36
N LEU A 237 1.06 9.37 -4.14
CA LEU A 237 -0.39 9.21 -4.07
C LEU A 237 -1.08 10.11 -5.10
N ALA A 238 -2.15 9.62 -5.72
CA ALA A 238 -3.03 10.40 -6.58
C ALA A 238 -4.39 10.63 -5.90
N LYS A 239 -4.90 11.85 -5.98
CA LYS A 239 -6.26 12.23 -5.59
C LYS A 239 -7.16 12.20 -6.82
N ILE A 240 -7.90 11.13 -7.00
CA ILE A 240 -8.80 10.93 -8.15
C ILE A 240 -10.24 11.12 -7.74
N THR A 241 -10.99 11.92 -8.47
CA THR A 241 -12.44 12.04 -8.28
C THR A 241 -13.14 10.87 -8.98
N VAL A 242 -13.80 10.00 -8.20
CA VAL A 242 -14.63 8.90 -8.72
C VAL A 242 -16.06 9.15 -8.26
N GLY A 243 -16.92 9.56 -9.18
CA GLY A 243 -18.27 10.02 -8.82
C GLY A 243 -18.19 11.34 -8.05
N ILE A 244 -18.79 11.39 -6.85
CA ILE A 244 -18.89 12.62 -6.03
C ILE A 244 -17.80 12.76 -4.97
N PHE A 245 -16.98 11.72 -4.71
CA PHE A 245 -15.98 11.74 -3.65
C PHE A 245 -14.55 11.67 -4.20
N PRO A 246 -13.63 12.52 -3.71
CA PRO A 246 -12.22 12.37 -3.98
C PRO A 246 -11.69 11.11 -3.30
N THR A 247 -10.96 10.31 -4.04
CA THR A 247 -10.36 9.06 -3.60
C THR A 247 -8.85 9.18 -3.69
N ILE A 248 -8.14 8.84 -2.62
CA ILE A 248 -6.67 8.85 -2.60
C ILE A 248 -6.16 7.42 -2.76
N VAL A 249 -5.32 7.20 -3.76
CA VAL A 249 -4.74 5.89 -4.07
C VAL A 249 -3.25 5.97 -4.39
N PRO A 250 -2.48 4.89 -4.16
CA PRO A 250 -1.10 4.79 -4.64
C PRO A 250 -1.02 4.93 -6.16
N ILE A 251 -0.02 5.64 -6.67
CA ILE A 251 0.21 5.78 -8.12
C ILE A 251 1.69 5.56 -8.43
N PRO A 252 2.06 4.71 -9.40
CA PRO A 252 3.47 4.56 -9.77
C PRO A 252 4.04 5.83 -10.40
N VAL A 253 5.24 6.21 -9.96
CA VAL A 253 6.05 7.29 -10.56
C VAL A 253 7.49 6.82 -10.73
N THR A 254 8.28 7.53 -11.53
CA THR A 254 9.74 7.33 -11.55
C THR A 254 10.43 8.37 -10.67
N TYR A 255 11.27 7.92 -9.75
CA TYR A 255 12.05 8.74 -8.84
C TYR A 255 13.48 8.85 -9.36
N GLN A 256 13.91 10.08 -9.69
CA GLN A 256 15.30 10.42 -10.02
C GLN A 256 15.87 11.28 -8.90
N VAL A 257 16.57 10.66 -7.97
CA VAL A 257 17.10 11.30 -6.77
C VAL A 257 18.56 11.71 -7.00
N ASN A 258 18.89 12.96 -6.69
CA ASN A 258 20.26 13.46 -6.79
C ASN A 258 21.13 12.86 -5.67
N SER A 259 22.41 12.60 -5.97
CA SER A 259 23.38 11.90 -5.11
C SER A 259 23.73 12.61 -3.79
N GLY A 260 23.21 13.82 -3.54
CA GLY A 260 23.34 14.54 -2.26
C GLY A 260 22.06 14.55 -1.41
N SER A 261 21.07 13.73 -1.76
CA SER A 261 19.79 13.65 -1.05
C SER A 261 19.87 12.67 0.09
N ILE A 262 19.88 13.17 1.31
CA ILE A 262 20.15 12.40 2.52
C ILE A 262 19.23 12.79 3.66
N ALA A 263 18.95 11.82 4.53
CA ALA A 263 18.44 12.05 5.88
C ALA A 263 19.58 11.88 6.89
N GLY A 264 19.76 12.86 7.77
CA GLY A 264 20.74 12.83 8.84
C GLY A 264 20.18 12.28 10.14
N PHE A 265 20.98 11.47 10.83
CA PHE A 265 20.59 10.82 12.07
C PHE A 265 21.51 11.24 13.23
N VAL A 266 20.91 11.58 14.37
CA VAL A 266 21.63 12.06 15.56
C VAL A 266 21.29 11.20 16.78
N GLN A 267 22.23 11.15 17.72
CA GLN A 267 21.97 10.70 19.07
C GLN A 267 21.50 11.95 19.82
N THR A 268 20.31 11.90 20.45
CA THR A 268 19.62 13.02 21.12
C THR A 268 20.51 14.19 21.59
N GLY A 269 20.22 15.42 21.14
CA GLY A 269 20.72 16.66 21.76
C GLY A 269 21.64 17.58 20.95
N SER A 270 21.97 17.28 19.70
CA SER A 270 22.91 18.09 18.89
C SER A 270 22.30 18.76 17.65
N LEU A 271 22.93 19.85 17.21
CA LEU A 271 22.47 20.80 16.18
C LEU A 271 22.17 20.11 14.82
N PRO A 272 21.01 20.40 14.19
CA PRO A 272 20.42 19.58 13.11
C PRO A 272 21.11 19.61 11.74
N PHE A 273 22.25 20.30 11.56
CA PHE A 273 22.87 20.43 10.23
C PHE A 273 24.40 20.29 10.18
N SER A 274 25.12 20.32 11.31
CA SER A 274 26.59 20.18 11.35
C SER A 274 27.10 18.92 12.02
N GLU A 275 26.23 18.11 12.66
CA GLU A 275 26.64 17.02 13.57
C GLU A 275 25.80 15.74 13.39
N TYR A 276 25.45 15.37 12.14
CA TYR A 276 24.89 14.04 11.91
C TYR A 276 25.91 12.98 12.29
N ALA A 277 25.50 12.01 13.12
CA ALA A 277 26.34 10.86 13.43
C ALA A 277 26.56 9.98 12.18
N PHE A 278 25.58 9.98 11.28
CA PHE A 278 25.63 9.40 9.94
C PHE A 278 24.40 9.86 9.16
N SER A 279 24.37 9.55 7.86
CA SER A 279 23.24 9.80 6.97
C SER A 279 22.80 8.54 6.23
N TYR A 280 21.58 8.58 5.70
CA TYR A 280 21.04 7.60 4.77
C TYR A 280 20.53 8.28 3.51
N ASP A 281 20.85 7.71 2.36
CA ASP A 281 20.52 8.30 1.06
C ASP A 281 19.10 7.96 0.64
N TYR A 282 18.38 8.95 0.11
CA TYR A 282 17.20 8.69 -0.71
C TYR A 282 17.63 8.04 -2.04
N ILE A 283 16.90 7.03 -2.50
CA ILE A 283 17.26 6.26 -3.70
C ILE A 283 16.35 6.55 -4.88
N SER A 284 16.92 6.46 -6.07
CA SER A 284 16.18 6.42 -7.33
C SER A 284 15.50 5.05 -7.51
N GLY A 285 14.42 5.03 -8.30
CA GLY A 285 13.67 3.81 -8.60
C GLY A 285 12.33 4.14 -9.25
N PHE A 286 11.40 3.18 -9.27
CA PHE A 286 10.05 3.41 -9.77
C PHE A 286 9.03 2.58 -9.00
N GLY A 287 7.77 3.04 -9.01
CA GLY A 287 6.66 2.41 -8.30
C GLY A 287 5.89 3.41 -7.45
N PRO A 288 4.87 2.97 -6.69
CA PRO A 288 4.13 3.83 -5.78
C PRO A 288 4.95 4.23 -4.54
N SER A 289 6.06 3.52 -4.28
CA SER A 289 6.98 3.81 -3.18
C SER A 289 8.37 3.26 -3.49
N VAL A 290 9.42 3.95 -3.04
CA VAL A 290 10.80 3.45 -3.01
C VAL A 290 11.38 3.67 -1.63
N ARG A 291 11.99 2.63 -1.04
CA ARG A 291 12.55 2.67 0.31
C ARG A 291 13.99 2.17 0.29
N ASN A 292 14.89 2.96 0.84
CA ASN A 292 16.24 2.53 1.17
C ASN A 292 16.30 2.25 2.66
N THR A 293 16.63 1.02 3.03
CA THR A 293 16.81 0.62 4.43
C THR A 293 18.21 0.04 4.57
N GLY A 294 18.90 0.38 5.65
CA GLY A 294 20.10 -0.36 6.03
C GLY A 294 20.73 0.08 7.33
N GLY A 295 22.01 -0.28 7.49
CA GLY A 295 22.74 -0.09 8.71
C GLY A 295 22.42 -1.17 9.73
N LYS A 296 23.19 -1.19 10.82
CA LYS A 296 22.97 -2.05 11.98
C LYS A 296 23.70 -1.42 13.15
N LYS A 297 22.98 -0.63 13.96
CA LYS A 297 23.56 0.08 15.11
C LYS A 297 22.82 -0.30 16.38
N ASN A 298 23.54 -0.50 17.49
CA ASN A 298 22.89 -0.77 18.79
C ASN A 298 22.40 0.52 19.48
N THR A 299 22.82 1.68 18.97
CA THR A 299 22.40 2.99 19.48
C THR A 299 21.13 3.45 18.76
N PRO A 300 20.11 3.92 19.50
CA PRO A 300 18.84 4.38 18.94
C PRO A 300 18.95 5.82 18.38
N TYR A 301 19.68 6.02 17.29
CA TYR A 301 19.69 7.31 16.58
C TYR A 301 18.28 7.66 16.07
N LYS A 302 17.97 8.95 15.96
CA LYS A 302 16.71 9.45 15.39
C LYS A 302 17.01 10.38 14.22
N PRO A 303 16.14 10.45 13.19
CA PRO A 303 16.33 11.44 12.14
C PRO A 303 16.20 12.84 12.74
N ALA A 304 17.08 13.75 12.37
CA ALA A 304 17.08 15.15 12.82
C ALA A 304 16.69 16.13 11.71
N GLY A 305 16.75 15.67 10.46
CA GLY A 305 16.56 16.50 9.29
C GLY A 305 17.27 15.91 8.09
N GLY A 306 17.31 16.67 7.01
CA GLY A 306 17.97 16.23 5.79
C GLY A 306 17.77 17.21 4.64
N ASN A 307 18.29 16.80 3.49
CA ASN A 307 18.10 17.45 2.22
C ASN A 307 17.57 16.43 1.21
N LEU A 308 16.52 16.76 0.48
CA LEU A 308 15.97 15.95 -0.60
C LEU A 308 15.94 16.79 -1.87
N SER A 309 16.73 16.39 -2.86
CA SER A 309 16.70 16.94 -4.19
C SER A 309 16.42 15.85 -5.20
N ALA A 310 15.27 15.91 -5.84
CA ALA A 310 14.81 14.85 -6.75
C ALA A 310 13.92 15.42 -7.84
N THR A 311 13.93 14.75 -9.00
CA THR A 311 12.97 14.91 -10.08
C THR A 311 12.08 13.67 -10.13
N PHE A 312 10.79 13.90 -10.23
CA PHE A 312 9.77 12.87 -10.28
C PHE A 312 9.10 12.91 -11.64
N ILE A 313 9.16 11.80 -12.39
CA ILE A 313 8.49 11.66 -13.67
C ILE A 313 7.12 11.05 -13.40
N LEU A 314 6.09 11.85 -13.66
CA LEU A 314 4.70 11.46 -13.48
C LEU A 314 4.22 10.62 -14.68
N PRO A 315 3.09 9.91 -14.54
CA PRO A 315 2.61 9.00 -15.59
C PRO A 315 2.29 9.69 -16.92
N ASN A 316 1.90 10.97 -16.88
CA ASN A 316 1.70 11.78 -18.09
C ASN A 316 2.99 12.39 -18.65
N ASN A 317 4.15 11.88 -18.24
CA ASN A 317 5.49 12.35 -18.58
C ASN A 317 5.81 13.79 -18.14
N ASN A 318 4.93 14.43 -17.36
CA ASN A 318 5.27 15.68 -16.69
C ASN A 318 6.31 15.40 -15.61
N THR A 319 7.19 16.37 -15.40
CA THR A 319 8.17 16.30 -14.32
C THR A 319 7.79 17.28 -13.23
N VAL A 320 7.94 16.86 -11.99
CA VAL A 320 7.91 17.74 -10.83
C VAL A 320 9.20 17.52 -10.06
N SER A 321 9.86 18.60 -9.64
CA SER A 321 11.12 18.51 -8.91
C SER A 321 10.98 19.12 -7.54
N CYS A 322 11.80 18.66 -6.61
CA CYS A 322 11.93 19.24 -5.28
C CYS A 322 13.40 19.54 -4.96
N ASN A 323 13.59 20.54 -4.12
CA ASN A 323 14.85 20.83 -3.45
C ASN A 323 14.51 21.29 -2.03
N LEU A 324 14.34 20.32 -1.14
CA LEU A 324 13.78 20.50 0.19
C LEU A 324 14.87 20.29 1.24
N LYS A 325 15.03 21.24 2.15
CA LYS A 325 15.68 21.00 3.44
C LYS A 325 14.60 20.87 4.51
N TYR A 326 14.72 19.88 5.39
CA TYR A 326 13.76 19.63 6.45
C TYR A 326 14.47 19.30 7.77
N THR A 327 13.77 19.52 8.88
CA THR A 327 14.23 19.19 10.24
C THR A 327 13.16 18.41 11.00
N GLU A 328 13.54 17.80 12.12
CA GLU A 328 12.60 17.37 13.16
C GLU A 328 11.78 18.60 13.58
N GLN A 329 10.45 18.47 13.58
CA GLN A 329 9.53 19.46 14.14
C GLN A 329 9.31 19.19 15.62
#